data_AF-A0A525CTA2-F1
#
_entry.id   AF-A0A525CTA2-F1
#
_cell.length_a   1.000
_cell.length_b   1.000
_cell.length_c   1.000
_cell.angle_alpha   90.00
_cell.angle_beta   90.00
_cell.angle_gamma   90.00
#
_symmetry.space_group_name_H-M   'P 1'
#
loop_
_entity.id
_entity.type
_entity.pdbx_description
1 polymer ?
#
loop_
_entity_poly.entity_id
_entity_poly.type
_entity_poly.pdbx_seq_one_letter_code
_entity_poly.pdbx_strand_id
1 'polypeptide(L)'
;AEAVLQFCVEPKSRAEIQQHLELKDREYLRKAILTPLIESGLLCLTLPDKPTSPKQKFYTAPADNVVMKDGKARPEQGNDNG
;
A
#
# COMPACT_ATOMS: atom_id res chain seq x y z
N ALA A 1 3.93 1.23 -11.14
CA ALA A 1 3.07 1.56 -9.99
C ALA A 1 1.60 1.78 -10.40
N GLU A 2 1.33 2.29 -11.61
CA GLU A 2 -0.04 2.57 -12.10
C GLU A 2 -0.98 1.35 -12.10
N ALA A 3 -0.49 0.15 -12.42
CA ALA A 3 -1.30 -1.07 -12.39
C ALA A 3 -1.92 -1.35 -11.01
N VAL A 4 -1.19 -1.08 -9.91
CA VAL A 4 -1.72 -1.25 -8.56
C VAL A 4 -2.80 -0.23 -8.25
N LEU A 5 -2.65 1.01 -8.72
CA LEU A 5 -3.64 2.06 -8.49
C LEU A 5 -4.95 1.76 -9.24
N GLN A 6 -4.87 1.22 -10.45
CA GLN A 6 -6.04 0.76 -11.20
C GLN A 6 -6.68 -0.49 -10.58
N PHE A 7 -5.87 -1.40 -10.07
CA PHE A 7 -6.36 -2.62 -9.42
C PHE A 7 -6.97 -2.37 -8.04
N CYS A 8 -6.41 -1.40 -7.29
CA CYS A 8 -6.88 -0.99 -5.97
C CYS A 8 -7.98 0.08 -6.05
N VAL A 9 -8.58 0.36 -7.21
CA VAL A 9 -9.79 1.21 -7.26
C VAL A 9 -10.87 0.67 -6.31
N GLU A 10 -10.96 -0.66 -6.21
CA GLU A 10 -11.72 -1.35 -5.16
C GLU A 10 -10.80 -1.78 -4.01
N PRO A 11 -11.31 -1.92 -2.77
CA PRO A 11 -10.51 -2.40 -1.66
C PRO A 11 -10.04 -3.84 -1.90
N LYS A 12 -8.74 -3.98 -2.20
CA LYS A 12 -8.10 -5.27 -2.44
C LYS A 12 -7.19 -5.67 -1.27
N SER A 13 -7.09 -6.97 -1.06
CA SER A 13 -6.19 -7.54 -0.08
C SER A 13 -4.76 -7.59 -0.62
N ARG A 14 -3.78 -7.66 0.29
CA ARG A 14 -2.35 -7.78 -0.05
C ARG A 14 -2.06 -8.95 -0.97
N ALA A 15 -2.70 -10.10 -0.72
CA ALA A 15 -2.55 -11.31 -1.51
C ALA A 15 -3.01 -11.10 -2.97
N GLU A 16 -4.15 -10.44 -3.17
CA GLU A 16 -4.67 -10.11 -4.50
C GLU A 16 -3.68 -9.23 -5.27
N ILE A 17 -3.16 -8.19 -4.61
CA ILE A 17 -2.20 -7.25 -5.21
C ILE A 17 -0.89 -7.98 -5.54
N GLN A 18 -0.45 -8.86 -4.64
CA GLN A 18 0.75 -9.66 -4.83
C GLN A 18 0.62 -10.62 -6.02
N GLN A 19 -0.53 -11.29 -6.16
CA GLN A 19 -0.84 -12.18 -7.28
C GLN A 19 -0.94 -11.39 -8.58
N HIS A 20 -1.60 -10.22 -8.56
CA HIS A 20 -1.73 -9.35 -9.73
C HIS A 20 -0.38 -8.84 -10.25
N LEU A 21 0.56 -8.55 -9.34
CA LEU A 21 1.91 -8.12 -9.69
C LEU A 21 2.90 -9.29 -9.87
N GLU A 22 2.44 -10.53 -9.71
CA GLU A 22 3.27 -11.75 -9.76
C GLU A 22 4.53 -11.68 -8.87
N LEU A 23 4.43 -10.95 -7.75
CA LEU A 23 5.54 -10.77 -6.84
C LEU A 23 5.64 -11.95 -5.88
N LYS A 24 6.85 -12.50 -5.73
CA LYS A 24 7.13 -13.50 -4.69
C LYS A 24 7.37 -12.81 -3.34
N ASP A 25 8.05 -11.67 -3.36
CA ASP A 25 8.47 -10.92 -2.19
C ASP A 25 7.38 -9.98 -1.68
N ARG A 26 6.74 -10.41 -0.58
CA ARG A 26 5.77 -9.60 0.19
C ARG A 26 6.36 -8.30 0.69
N GLU A 27 7.61 -8.34 1.10
CA GLU A 27 8.29 -7.19 1.68
C GLU A 27 8.65 -6.15 0.62
N TYR A 28 9.08 -6.61 -0.56
CA TYR A 28 9.30 -5.75 -1.72
C TYR A 28 8.00 -5.08 -2.16
N LEU A 29 6.90 -5.84 -2.30
CA LEU A 29 5.59 -5.27 -2.61
C LEU A 29 5.23 -4.13 -1.64
N ARG A 30 5.43 -4.36 -0.34
CA ARG A 30 5.13 -3.34 0.68
C ARG A 30 6.05 -2.13 0.52
N LYS A 31 7.37 -2.32 0.60
CA LYS A 31 8.34 -1.21 0.69
C LYS A 31 8.54 -0.47 -0.64
N ALA A 32 8.49 -1.17 -1.76
CA ALA A 32 8.74 -0.61 -3.09
C ALA A 32 7.48 -0.11 -3.79
N ILE A 33 6.29 -0.66 -3.47
CA ILE A 33 5.04 -0.30 -4.14
C ILE A 33 4.03 0.31 -3.18
N LEU A 34 3.61 -0.40 -2.12
CA LEU A 34 2.51 0.07 -1.26
C LEU A 34 2.92 1.32 -0.44
N THR A 35 4.07 1.28 0.22
CA THR A 35 4.60 2.34 1.07
C THR A 35 4.70 3.68 0.32
N PRO A 36 5.38 3.80 -0.84
CA PRO A 36 5.45 5.07 -1.55
C PRO A 36 4.09 5.56 -2.05
N LEU A 37 3.16 4.65 -2.40
CA LEU A 37 1.80 5.03 -2.78
C LEU A 37 0.97 5.54 -1.59
N ILE A 38 1.16 4.96 -0.40
CA ILE A 38 0.51 5.43 0.83
C ILE A 38 1.10 6.76 1.28
N GLU A 39 2.43 6.89 1.25
CA GLU A 39 3.13 8.13 1.60
C GLU A 39 2.80 9.28 0.64
N SER A 40 2.60 8.98 -0.65
CA SER A 40 2.16 9.97 -1.63
C SER A 40 0.66 10.29 -1.57
N GLY A 41 -0.09 9.61 -0.71
CA GLY A 41 -1.54 9.79 -0.59
C GLY A 41 -2.32 9.24 -1.79
N LEU A 42 -1.70 8.42 -2.65
CA LEU A 42 -2.36 7.75 -3.77
C LEU A 42 -3.08 6.47 -3.33
N LEU A 43 -2.69 5.88 -2.20
CA LEU A 43 -3.26 4.64 -1.67
C LEU A 43 -3.60 4.78 -0.18
N CYS A 44 -4.75 4.28 0.22
CA CYS A 44 -5.24 4.33 1.60
C CYS A 44 -5.46 2.94 2.19
N LEU A 45 -5.41 2.88 3.52
CA LEU A 45 -5.68 1.69 4.33
C LEU A 45 -7.14 1.72 4.79
N THR A 46 -7.84 0.60 4.64
CA THR A 46 -9.22 0.47 5.18
C THR A 46 -9.25 0.34 6.71
N LEU A 47 -8.22 -0.26 7.32
CA LEU A 47 -8.08 -0.43 8.76
C LEU A 47 -6.74 0.16 9.24
N PRO A 48 -6.65 1.49 9.46
CA PRO A 48 -5.40 2.11 9.93
C PRO A 48 -5.01 1.64 11.34
N ASP A 49 -5.99 1.30 12.18
CA ASP A 49 -5.78 0.82 13.56
C ASP A 49 -5.07 -0.55 13.60
N LYS A 50 -5.25 -1.38 12.58
CA LYS A 50 -4.73 -2.76 12.53
C LYS A 50 -4.05 -3.06 11.19
N PRO A 51 -2.84 -2.51 10.94
CA PRO A 51 -2.14 -2.62 9.66
C PRO A 51 -1.71 -4.05 9.30
N THR A 52 -1.61 -4.93 10.31
CA THR A 52 -1.26 -6.35 10.17
C THR A 52 -2.48 -7.27 10.12
N SER A 53 -3.71 -6.72 10.22
CA SER A 53 -4.93 -7.52 10.19
C SER A 53 -5.04 -8.28 8.86
N PRO A 54 -5.46 -9.56 8.86
CA PRO A 54 -5.75 -10.29 7.63
C PRO A 54 -6.94 -9.70 6.86
N LYS A 55 -7.78 -8.90 7.55
CA LYS A 55 -8.88 -8.14 6.93
C LYS A 55 -8.44 -6.80 6.35
N GLN A 56 -7.15 -6.46 6.45
CA GLN A 56 -6.62 -5.22 5.92
C GLN A 56 -6.69 -5.19 4.40
N LYS A 57 -7.33 -4.16 3.87
CA LYS A 57 -7.42 -3.89 2.43
C LYS A 57 -6.87 -2.52 2.09
N PHE A 58 -6.41 -2.39 0.87
CA PHE A 58 -5.81 -1.19 0.29
C PHE A 58 -6.69 -0.71 -0.85
N TYR A 59 -6.92 0.59 -0.92
CA TYR A 59 -7.70 1.20 -1.98
C TYR A 59 -7.06 2.50 -2.45
N THR A 60 -7.27 2.85 -3.71
CA THR A 60 -6.75 4.07 -4.32
C THR A 60 -7.50 5.27 -3.77
N ALA A 61 -6.77 6.29 -3.34
CA ALA A 61 -7.37 7.53 -2.90
C ALA A 61 -8.07 8.21 -4.09
N PRO A 62 -9.31 8.71 -3.94
CA PRO A 62 -9.94 9.50 -4.99
C PRO A 62 -9.09 10.74 -5.25
N ALA A 63 -8.66 10.92 -6.50
CA ALA A 63 -7.69 11.93 -6.94
C ALA A 63 -8.11 13.40 -6.73
N ASP A 64 -9.27 13.64 -6.11
CA ASP A 64 -9.86 14.96 -5.90
C ASP A 64 -9.11 15.81 -4.85
N ASN A 65 -8.08 15.27 -4.19
CA ASN A 65 -7.40 15.95 -3.08
C ASN A 65 -5.86 15.85 -3.13
N VAL A 66 -5.26 16.20 -4.28
CA VAL A 66 -3.81 16.43 -4.38
C VAL A 66 -3.45 17.74 -3.66
N VAL A 67 -3.45 17.71 -2.33
CA VAL A 67 -2.78 18.72 -1.51
C VAL A 67 -1.38 18.18 -1.25
N MET A 68 -0.46 18.56 -2.13
CA MET A 68 0.96 18.26 -2.00
C MET A 68 1.42 18.77 -0.63
N LYS A 69 1.71 17.86 0.30
CA LYS A 69 2.41 18.20 1.54
C LYS A 69 3.80 17.61 1.48
N ASP A 70 4.73 18.53 1.39
CA ASP A 70 6.16 18.33 1.45
C ASP A 70 6.57 17.48 2.65
N GLY A 71 7.35 16.44 2.38
CA GLY A 71 8.43 16.02 3.27
C GLY A 71 8.09 15.12 4.46
N LYS A 72 8.71 13.92 4.42
CA LYS A 72 9.34 13.20 5.54
C LYS A 72 8.41 12.28 6.36
N ALA A 73 8.57 10.97 6.19
CA ALA A 73 9.42 10.16 7.05
C ALA A 73 9.37 8.67 6.66
N ARG A 74 10.54 8.11 6.34
CA ARG A 74 10.80 6.67 6.37
C ARG A 74 10.87 6.22 7.84
N PRO A 75 10.02 5.30 8.33
CA PRO A 75 10.38 4.45 9.44
C PRO A 75 10.84 3.11 8.85
N GLU A 76 12.15 2.90 8.93
CA GLU A 76 12.72 1.57 8.88
C GLU A 76 12.21 0.78 10.08
N GLN A 77 11.37 -0.23 9.87
CA GLN A 77 11.28 -1.37 10.78
C GLN A 77 11.14 -2.64 9.95
N GLY A 78 12.25 -3.40 9.95
CA GLY A 78 12.23 -4.81 9.63
C GLY A 78 11.37 -5.56 10.64
N ASN A 79 10.89 -6.71 10.23
CA ASN A 79 10.60 -7.81 11.15
C ASN A 79 10.80 -9.09 10.33
N ASP A 80 12.05 -9.53 10.30
CA ASP A 80 12.39 -10.94 10.23
C ASP A 80 11.61 -11.66 11.33
N ASN A 81 10.88 -12.72 10.99
CA ASN A 81 10.46 -13.78 11.92
C ASN A 81 9.80 -14.92 11.12
N GLY A 82 10.52 -16.04 10.99
CA GLY A 82 9.96 -17.37 10.73
C GLY A 82 10.35 -18.01 9.41
#